data_AF-A0A8J8JBU6-F1
#
_entry.id   AF-A0A8J8JBU6-F1
#
_cell.length_a   1.000
_cell.length_b   1.000
_cell.length_c   1.000
_cell.angle_alpha   90.00
_cell.angle_beta   90.00
_cell.angle_gamma   90.00
#
_symmetry.space_group_name_H-M   'P 1'
#
loop_
_entity.id
_entity.type
_entity.pdbx_description
1 polymer ?
#
loop_
_entity_poly.entity_id
_entity_poly.type
_entity_poly.pdbx_seq_one_letter_code
_entity_poly.pdbx_strand_id
1 'polypeptide(L)'
;MNRMNRYLVPKTGWQFLDLAKAYGLGIVVRTLSKEAVIADTGSYYEIRSRNELDFSKLSKIEGYLGKDIEEWANVLGTLKSKDREGIRKDMEEFLTDEDRIKRIFEHKLDGGTVLIDNLTGKSVTLPQSLELGASKGIRVEIPKAIREKRGEIVPASLRESQVKIPAEELYLAVLGAINISVWKGSKEYVVAVYPLPLDTRVEDIYAIKHRLKESVKGFHRAGYFSTVARIAVRLVKEEKELMRGGSFLPKIGGILYGVMMRTGNQPKPFTSGLFPLDFLHSLVETLEGEEAIDKWTEILDRTSYIKGYEDIAMALSKFIAEPTLENYYSYIRLHLRNELRSNSIKFGSYDADSLLEVLKNVEVS
;
A
#
# COMPACT_ATOMS: atom_id res chain seq x y z
N MET A 1 25.15 25.32 -2.80
CA MET A 1 24.41 24.04 -2.74
C MET A 1 23.08 24.32 -2.07
N ASN A 2 21.95 24.16 -2.75
CA ASN A 2 20.64 24.27 -2.08
C ASN A 2 20.55 23.14 -1.03
N ARG A 3 20.33 23.52 0.22
CA ARG A 3 20.19 22.59 1.33
C ARG A 3 18.91 21.77 1.12
N MET A 4 19.00 20.47 1.33
CA MET A 4 17.84 19.58 1.26
C MET A 4 17.11 19.60 2.60
N ASN A 5 15.82 19.93 2.57
CA ASN A 5 14.95 19.89 3.74
C ASN A 5 14.44 18.46 3.94
N ARG A 6 14.54 17.97 5.18
CA ARG A 6 14.17 16.61 5.59
C ARG A 6 13.09 16.66 6.65
N TYR A 7 12.03 15.90 6.48
CA TYR A 7 10.92 15.76 7.42
C TYR A 7 10.80 14.28 7.81
N LEU A 8 11.04 13.98 9.08
CA LEU A 8 11.13 12.62 9.59
C LEU A 8 9.84 12.23 10.29
N VAL A 9 9.16 11.20 9.78
CA VAL A 9 7.95 10.63 10.37
C VAL A 9 8.32 9.35 11.12
N PRO A 10 8.29 9.34 12.47
CA PRO A 10 8.63 8.16 13.25
C PRO A 10 7.66 7.01 13.02
N LYS A 11 8.18 5.79 12.95
CA LYS A 11 7.35 4.59 12.93
C LYS A 11 6.98 4.19 14.35
N THR A 12 5.69 4.00 14.57
CA THR A 12 5.09 3.59 15.84
C THR A 12 4.88 2.08 15.94
N GLY A 13 5.05 1.37 14.83
CA GLY A 13 4.79 -0.07 14.71
C GLY A 13 3.39 -0.37 14.12
N TRP A 14 2.57 0.65 13.91
CA TRP A 14 1.31 0.56 13.17
C TRP A 14 1.60 0.78 11.68
N GLN A 15 1.99 -0.29 10.98
CA GLN A 15 2.56 -0.21 9.63
C GLN A 15 1.67 0.56 8.63
N PHE A 16 0.36 0.32 8.63
CA PHE A 16 -0.55 1.01 7.71
C PHE A 16 -0.74 2.46 8.10
N LEU A 17 -0.93 2.72 9.40
CA LEU A 17 -1.10 4.07 9.92
C LEU A 17 0.14 4.93 9.63
N ASP A 18 1.33 4.41 9.96
CA ASP A 18 2.60 5.11 9.79
C ASP A 18 2.88 5.42 8.32
N LEU A 19 2.65 4.44 7.44
CA LEU A 19 2.82 4.61 6.00
C LEU A 19 1.84 5.64 5.43
N ALA A 20 0.56 5.52 5.78
CA ALA A 20 -0.47 6.45 5.34
C ALA A 20 -0.20 7.87 5.85
N LYS A 21 0.20 8.02 7.11
CA LYS A 21 0.61 9.29 7.72
C LYS A 21 1.79 9.92 6.99
N ALA A 22 2.81 9.12 6.67
CA ALA A 22 3.98 9.59 5.93
C ALA A 22 3.61 10.09 4.53
N TYR A 23 2.76 9.37 3.80
CA TYR A 23 2.24 9.87 2.54
C TYR A 23 1.40 11.14 2.72
N GLY A 24 0.53 11.19 3.72
CA GLY A 24 -0.25 12.38 4.07
C GLY A 24 0.62 13.62 4.26
N LEU A 25 1.68 13.49 5.05
CA LEU A 25 2.65 14.56 5.23
C LEU A 25 3.43 14.85 3.93
N GLY A 26 3.80 13.83 3.16
CA GLY A 26 4.41 13.98 1.84
C GLY A 26 3.57 14.85 0.90
N ILE A 27 2.25 14.73 0.96
CA ILE A 27 1.31 15.53 0.17
C ILE A 27 1.31 16.98 0.63
N VAL A 28 1.31 17.22 1.95
CA VAL A 28 1.45 18.56 2.52
C VAL A 28 2.75 19.20 2.04
N VAL A 29 3.89 18.52 2.23
CA VAL A 29 5.22 19.01 1.82
C VAL A 29 5.27 19.27 0.32
N ARG A 30 4.77 18.34 -0.51
CA ARG A 30 4.70 18.50 -1.97
C ARG A 30 3.90 19.74 -2.35
N THR A 31 2.79 19.99 -1.66
CA THR A 31 1.91 21.11 -1.99
C THR A 31 2.56 22.45 -1.65
N LEU A 32 3.20 22.53 -0.49
CA LEU A 32 3.85 23.75 -0.02
C LEU A 32 5.17 24.04 -0.73
N SER A 33 5.93 22.99 -1.09
CA SER A 33 7.29 23.13 -1.67
C SER A 33 7.40 22.75 -3.15
N LYS A 34 6.28 22.39 -3.80
CA LYS A 34 6.16 21.93 -5.21
C LYS A 34 6.73 20.55 -5.51
N GLU A 35 7.57 19.99 -4.65
CA GLU A 35 8.14 18.66 -4.80
C GLU A 35 8.17 17.96 -3.44
N ALA A 36 8.06 16.64 -3.44
CA ALA A 36 8.41 15.83 -2.28
C ALA A 36 8.79 14.45 -2.74
N VAL A 37 9.83 13.92 -2.10
CA VAL A 37 10.29 12.54 -2.30
C VAL A 37 10.21 11.83 -0.97
N ILE A 38 9.57 10.67 -0.93
CA ILE A 38 9.42 9.85 0.27
C ILE A 38 10.28 8.59 0.16
N ALA A 39 10.91 8.21 1.27
CA ALA A 39 11.73 7.01 1.38
C ALA A 39 11.49 6.32 2.72
N ASP A 40 11.45 5.00 2.73
CA ASP A 40 11.58 4.20 3.95
C ASP A 40 13.08 4.11 4.33
N THR A 41 13.43 4.63 5.52
CA THR A 41 14.81 4.65 6.05
C THR A 41 14.98 3.79 7.30
N GLY A 42 14.10 2.79 7.48
CA GLY A 42 14.10 1.91 8.63
C GLY A 42 13.28 2.49 9.79
N SER A 43 13.88 3.32 10.65
CA SER A 43 13.22 3.87 11.84
C SER A 43 12.22 4.99 11.52
N TYR A 44 12.35 5.62 10.34
CA TYR A 44 11.52 6.73 9.90
C TYR A 44 11.09 6.53 8.45
N TYR A 45 9.94 7.10 8.10
CA TYR A 45 9.75 7.55 6.73
C TYR A 45 10.35 8.95 6.60
N GLU A 46 11.24 9.12 5.63
CA GLU A 46 11.88 10.39 5.34
C GLU A 46 11.20 11.05 4.14
N ILE A 47 10.78 12.30 4.31
CA ILE A 47 10.27 13.13 3.22
C ILE A 47 11.29 14.23 2.94
N ARG A 48 11.66 14.40 1.67
CA ARG A 48 12.70 15.32 1.22
C ARG A 48 12.14 16.33 0.23
N SER A 49 12.60 17.58 0.34
CA SER A 49 12.33 18.65 -0.62
C SER A 49 13.52 19.62 -0.69
N ARG A 50 13.83 20.16 -1.87
CA ARG A 50 14.88 21.17 -2.05
C ARG A 50 14.37 22.58 -1.87
N ASN A 51 13.04 22.76 -1.84
CA ASN A 51 12.41 24.06 -1.70
C ASN A 51 11.92 24.27 -0.26
N GLU A 52 11.82 25.53 0.15
CA GLU A 52 11.18 25.91 1.40
C GLU A 52 9.65 25.73 1.31
N LEU A 53 9.01 25.57 2.47
CA LEU A 53 7.56 25.46 2.56
C LEU A 53 6.92 26.84 2.36
N ASP A 54 6.09 26.98 1.34
CA ASP A 54 5.30 28.18 1.09
C ASP A 54 3.85 27.97 1.53
N PHE A 55 3.53 28.42 2.75
CA PHE A 55 2.22 28.28 3.38
C PHE A 55 1.10 29.04 2.65
N SER A 56 1.42 29.99 1.76
CA SER A 56 0.39 30.62 0.90
C SER A 56 -0.28 29.62 -0.05
N LYS A 57 0.34 28.44 -0.26
CA LYS A 57 -0.21 27.36 -1.08
C LYS A 57 -1.07 26.37 -0.31
N LEU A 58 -1.30 26.58 0.99
CA LEU A 58 -1.98 25.59 1.85
C LEU A 58 -3.37 25.19 1.33
N SER A 59 -4.15 26.17 0.84
CA SER A 59 -5.47 25.92 0.25
C SER A 59 -5.46 24.93 -0.93
N LYS A 60 -4.33 24.74 -1.60
CA LYS A 60 -4.21 23.76 -2.70
C LYS A 60 -4.29 22.31 -2.22
N ILE A 61 -4.15 22.05 -0.91
CA ILE A 61 -4.32 20.71 -0.34
C ILE A 61 -5.76 20.21 -0.55
N GLU A 62 -6.74 21.10 -0.66
CA GLU A 62 -8.14 20.75 -0.95
C GLU A 62 -8.29 19.86 -2.20
N GLY A 63 -7.40 20.03 -3.20
CA GLY A 63 -7.38 19.19 -4.40
C GLY A 63 -7.11 17.71 -4.13
N TYR A 64 -6.58 17.38 -2.95
CA TYR A 64 -6.25 16.04 -2.49
C TYR A 64 -7.28 15.42 -1.54
N LEU A 65 -8.34 16.13 -1.17
CA LEU A 65 -9.33 15.64 -0.21
C LEU A 65 -10.29 14.59 -0.78
N GLY A 66 -9.98 13.99 -1.94
CA GLY A 66 -10.73 12.89 -2.56
C GLY A 66 -12.21 13.21 -2.75
N LYS A 67 -12.64 13.55 -3.97
CA LYS A 67 -14.08 13.76 -4.24
C LYS A 67 -14.88 12.45 -4.32
N ASP A 68 -14.18 11.32 -4.39
CA ASP A 68 -14.77 10.00 -4.53
C ASP A 68 -15.29 9.48 -3.18
N ILE A 69 -16.61 9.38 -3.08
CA ILE A 69 -17.29 8.89 -1.87
C ILE A 69 -16.92 7.44 -1.55
N GLU A 70 -16.53 6.65 -2.56
CA GLU A 70 -16.09 5.26 -2.35
C GLU A 70 -14.72 5.19 -1.68
N GLU A 71 -13.79 6.10 -2.00
CA GLU A 71 -12.46 6.14 -1.38
C GLU A 71 -12.57 6.47 0.12
N TRP A 72 -13.38 7.47 0.46
CA TRP A 72 -13.74 7.78 1.85
C TRP A 72 -14.45 6.62 2.54
N ALA A 73 -15.39 5.97 1.87
CA ALA A 73 -16.13 4.84 2.42
C ALA A 73 -15.23 3.62 2.67
N ASN A 74 -14.16 3.44 1.88
CA ASN A 74 -13.19 2.37 2.08
C ASN A 74 -12.23 2.70 3.23
N VAL A 75 -11.58 3.86 3.19
CA VAL A 75 -10.58 4.30 4.18
C VAL A 75 -11.19 4.43 5.58
N LEU A 76 -12.44 4.87 5.70
CA LEU A 76 -13.16 5.00 6.97
C LEU A 76 -14.25 3.93 7.14
N GLY A 77 -14.16 2.82 6.41
CA GLY A 77 -15.20 1.80 6.28
C GLY A 77 -15.67 1.15 7.58
N THR A 78 -14.86 1.22 8.64
CA THR A 78 -15.17 0.65 9.95
C THR A 78 -15.82 1.65 10.92
N LEU A 79 -15.99 2.91 10.51
CA LEU A 79 -16.72 3.92 11.25
C LEU A 79 -18.19 4.02 10.81
N LYS A 80 -19.04 4.64 11.64
CA LYS A 80 -20.42 4.96 11.28
C LYS A 80 -20.45 6.18 10.36
N SER A 81 -21.47 6.30 9.50
CA SER A 81 -21.55 7.41 8.52
C SER A 81 -21.45 8.80 9.15
N LYS A 82 -22.07 9.03 10.31
CA LYS A 82 -21.98 10.30 11.05
C LYS A 82 -20.54 10.63 11.48
N ASP A 83 -19.79 9.63 11.91
CA ASP A 83 -18.40 9.82 12.34
C ASP A 83 -17.50 10.11 11.12
N ARG A 84 -17.78 9.50 9.97
CA ARG A 84 -17.05 9.76 8.72
C ARG A 84 -17.21 11.21 8.26
N GLU A 85 -18.45 11.71 8.27
CA GLU A 85 -18.74 13.08 7.88
C GLU A 85 -18.08 14.09 8.84
N GLY A 86 -18.11 13.80 10.14
CA GLY A 86 -17.41 14.60 11.15
C GLY A 86 -15.89 14.64 10.90
N ILE A 87 -15.27 13.50 10.61
CA ILE A 87 -13.84 13.42 10.29
C ILE A 87 -13.52 14.21 9.02
N ARG A 88 -14.35 14.11 7.98
CA ARG A 88 -14.16 14.83 6.73
C ARG A 88 -14.14 16.35 6.97
N LYS A 89 -15.16 16.86 7.68
CA LYS A 89 -15.25 18.27 8.03
C LYS A 89 -14.07 18.74 8.90
N ASP A 90 -13.78 18.00 9.97
CA ASP A 90 -12.67 18.37 10.87
C ASP A 90 -11.32 18.35 10.13
N MET A 91 -11.13 17.44 9.17
CA MET A 91 -9.94 17.35 8.34
C MET A 91 -9.82 18.52 7.36
N GLU A 92 -10.93 18.93 6.74
CA GLU A 92 -11.00 20.14 5.89
C GLU A 92 -10.61 21.39 6.70
N GLU A 93 -11.14 21.54 7.91
CA GLU A 93 -10.78 22.65 8.82
C GLU A 93 -9.30 22.58 9.24
N PHE A 94 -8.79 21.40 9.55
CA PHE A 94 -7.39 21.21 9.95
C PHE A 94 -6.41 21.54 8.82
N LEU A 95 -6.68 21.09 7.59
CA LEU A 95 -5.78 21.27 6.45
C LEU A 95 -5.82 22.68 5.84
N THR A 96 -6.73 23.53 6.29
CA THR A 96 -6.83 24.95 5.91
C THR A 96 -6.37 25.92 7.01
N ASP A 97 -6.15 25.43 8.23
CA ASP A 97 -5.63 26.20 9.36
C ASP A 97 -4.09 26.28 9.29
N GLU A 98 -3.57 27.43 8.83
CA GLU A 98 -2.14 27.65 8.65
C GLU A 98 -1.33 27.51 9.95
N ASP A 99 -1.86 27.99 11.07
CA ASP A 99 -1.16 27.91 12.35
C ASP A 99 -1.06 26.46 12.83
N ARG A 100 -2.11 25.66 12.66
CA ARG A 100 -2.07 24.22 12.95
C ARG A 100 -1.04 23.49 12.10
N ILE A 101 -1.02 23.75 10.79
CA ILE A 101 -0.10 23.06 9.89
C ILE A 101 1.34 23.50 10.13
N LYS A 102 1.59 24.79 10.41
CA LYS A 102 2.92 25.28 10.80
C LYS A 102 3.45 24.57 12.05
N ARG A 103 2.60 24.36 13.06
CA ARG A 103 3.00 23.69 14.30
C ARG A 103 3.61 22.31 14.05
N ILE A 104 3.10 21.54 13.09
CA ILE A 104 3.64 20.21 12.73
C ILE A 104 5.14 20.28 12.37
N PHE A 105 5.63 21.42 11.89
CA PHE A 105 7.00 21.61 11.43
C PHE A 105 7.93 22.34 12.44
N GLU A 106 7.47 22.57 13.67
CA GLU A 106 8.22 23.38 14.66
C GLU A 106 9.41 22.65 15.30
N HIS A 107 9.35 21.32 15.43
CA HIS A 107 10.42 20.55 16.08
C HIS A 107 11.61 20.35 15.14
N LYS A 108 12.51 21.34 15.11
CA LYS A 108 13.75 21.31 14.34
C LYS A 108 14.85 20.56 15.10
N LEU A 109 15.40 19.52 14.48
CA LEU A 109 16.59 18.80 14.99
C LEU A 109 17.87 19.54 14.60
N ASP A 110 17.89 20.09 13.38
CA ASP A 110 18.95 20.95 12.87
C ASP A 110 18.36 21.94 11.84
N GLY A 111 19.20 22.80 11.26
CA GLY A 111 18.75 23.82 10.30
C GLY A 111 18.13 23.32 8.97
N GLY A 112 17.99 22.01 8.75
CA GLY A 112 17.36 21.41 7.56
C GLY A 112 16.61 20.11 7.86
N THR A 113 16.53 19.69 9.13
CA THR A 113 15.84 18.45 9.54
C THR A 113 14.77 18.76 10.57
N VAL A 114 13.56 18.31 10.31
CA VAL A 114 12.38 18.45 11.17
C VAL A 114 11.89 17.07 11.58
N LEU A 115 11.60 16.89 12.88
CA LEU A 115 10.98 15.68 13.41
C LEU A 115 9.47 15.90 13.56
N ILE A 116 8.68 14.92 13.13
CA ILE A 116 7.21 15.00 13.14
C ILE A 116 6.69 14.13 14.27
N ASP A 117 6.77 14.65 15.49
CA ASP A 117 6.37 13.96 16.72
C ASP A 117 5.44 14.79 17.62
N ASN A 118 5.11 16.01 17.20
CA ASN A 118 4.29 16.95 17.95
C ASN A 118 2.83 17.03 17.45
N LEU A 119 2.34 15.94 16.85
CA LEU A 119 0.94 15.82 16.47
C LEU A 119 0.09 15.74 17.73
N THR A 120 -0.69 16.79 17.97
CA THR A 120 -1.52 16.93 19.17
C THR A 120 -2.99 16.92 18.79
N GLY A 121 -3.88 17.18 19.75
CA GLY A 121 -5.31 17.27 19.48
C GLY A 121 -6.13 16.18 20.18
N LYS A 122 -7.44 16.28 19.97
CA LYS A 122 -8.41 15.40 20.65
C LYS A 122 -8.15 13.94 20.31
N SER A 123 -8.33 13.08 21.30
CA SER A 123 -8.17 11.64 21.14
C SER A 123 -9.33 11.05 20.33
N VAL A 124 -9.06 10.49 19.15
CA VAL A 124 -10.05 9.90 18.24
C VAL A 124 -9.84 8.41 18.07
N THR A 125 -10.88 7.67 17.69
CA THR A 125 -10.77 6.23 17.42
C THR A 125 -10.03 5.99 16.11
N LEU A 126 -8.97 5.17 16.14
CA LEU A 126 -8.29 4.68 14.95
C LEU A 126 -9.20 3.71 14.18
N PRO A 127 -9.59 4.02 12.93
CA PRO A 127 -10.36 3.11 12.09
C PRO A 127 -9.56 1.85 11.79
N GLN A 128 -10.20 0.68 11.90
CA GLN A 128 -9.55 -0.59 11.60
C GLN A 128 -9.25 -0.75 10.11
N SER A 129 -9.96 -0.02 9.23
CA SER A 129 -9.64 0.07 7.80
C SER A 129 -8.34 0.81 7.51
N LEU A 130 -7.84 1.65 8.44
CA LEU A 130 -6.55 2.32 8.36
C LEU A 130 -5.44 1.56 9.08
N GLU A 131 -5.79 0.70 10.03
CA GLU A 131 -4.83 -0.15 10.73
C GLU A 131 -5.55 -1.41 11.21
N LEU A 132 -5.32 -2.52 10.50
CA LEU A 132 -5.97 -3.80 10.81
C LEU A 132 -5.57 -4.30 12.20
N GLY A 133 -4.32 -4.04 12.60
CA GLY A 133 -3.81 -4.29 13.94
C GLY A 133 -4.56 -3.53 15.04
N ALA A 134 -5.40 -2.53 14.73
CA ALA A 134 -6.25 -1.88 15.72
C ALA A 134 -7.48 -2.73 16.12
N SER A 135 -7.74 -3.85 15.43
CA SER A 135 -8.84 -4.77 15.80
C SER A 135 -8.53 -5.55 17.07
N LYS A 136 -9.56 -5.70 17.92
CA LYS A 136 -9.42 -6.49 19.16
C LYS A 136 -9.04 -7.95 18.87
N GLY A 137 -9.58 -8.56 17.81
CA GLY A 137 -9.29 -9.95 17.46
C GLY A 137 -7.81 -10.19 17.16
N ILE A 138 -7.21 -9.29 16.38
CA ILE A 138 -5.79 -9.36 16.01
C ILE A 138 -4.90 -8.96 17.19
N ARG A 139 -5.28 -7.92 17.96
CA ARG A 139 -4.54 -7.50 19.17
C ARG A 139 -4.54 -8.50 20.30
N VAL A 140 -5.47 -9.46 20.35
CA VAL A 140 -5.59 -10.42 21.47
C VAL A 140 -4.92 -11.76 21.16
N GLU A 141 -4.79 -12.14 19.88
CA GLU A 141 -4.06 -13.37 19.48
C GLU A 141 -2.55 -13.26 19.75
N ILE A 142 -1.92 -12.12 19.43
CA ILE A 142 -0.47 -11.92 19.64
C ILE A 142 -0.11 -11.92 21.15
N PRO A 143 -0.93 -11.35 22.06
CA PRO A 143 -0.68 -11.43 23.49
C PRO A 143 -1.09 -12.75 24.16
N LYS A 144 -2.09 -13.51 23.71
CA LYS A 144 -2.51 -14.74 24.45
C LYS A 144 -1.40 -15.80 24.50
N ALA A 145 -0.72 -16.03 23.38
CA ALA A 145 0.40 -16.99 23.30
C ALA A 145 1.61 -16.59 24.17
N ILE A 146 1.78 -15.29 24.45
CA ILE A 146 2.85 -14.74 25.30
C ILE A 146 2.39 -14.60 26.77
N ARG A 147 1.10 -14.29 27.00
CA ARG A 147 0.43 -14.10 28.31
C ARG A 147 0.54 -15.32 29.22
N GLU A 148 0.38 -16.53 28.69
CA GLU A 148 0.40 -17.76 29.50
C GLU A 148 1.82 -18.15 29.96
N LYS A 149 2.87 -17.67 29.28
CA LYS A 149 4.26 -18.07 29.60
C LYS A 149 4.99 -17.16 30.60
N ARG A 150 4.55 -15.92 30.85
CA ARG A 150 5.40 -14.93 31.57
C ARG A 150 4.77 -14.06 32.66
N GLY A 151 3.45 -14.07 32.86
CA GLY A 151 2.84 -13.32 33.98
C GLY A 151 3.08 -11.80 33.98
N GLU A 152 3.31 -11.19 32.80
CA GLU A 152 3.69 -9.77 32.67
C GLU A 152 2.48 -8.81 32.61
N ILE A 153 2.68 -7.59 33.15
CA ILE A 153 1.69 -6.49 33.20
C ILE A 153 1.54 -5.85 31.81
N VAL A 154 0.30 -5.75 31.33
CA VAL A 154 -0.05 -5.34 29.97
C VAL A 154 0.07 -3.81 29.78
N PRO A 155 0.82 -3.32 28.77
CA PRO A 155 0.81 -1.91 28.35
C PRO A 155 -0.63 -1.40 28.09
N ALA A 156 -0.95 -0.18 28.51
CA ALA A 156 -2.32 0.37 28.40
C ALA A 156 -2.88 0.38 26.95
N SER A 157 -2.01 0.41 25.94
CA SER A 157 -2.34 0.31 24.51
C SER A 157 -2.92 -1.05 24.06
N LEU A 158 -2.78 -2.09 24.90
CA LEU A 158 -3.23 -3.46 24.65
C LEU A 158 -4.50 -3.85 25.44
N ARG A 159 -5.15 -2.89 26.10
CA ARG A 159 -6.45 -3.09 26.77
C ARG A 159 -7.58 -3.24 25.75
N GLU A 160 -8.67 -3.89 26.16
CA GLU A 160 -9.86 -4.20 25.34
C GLU A 160 -10.62 -2.98 24.79
N SER A 161 -10.12 -1.76 24.96
CA SER A 161 -10.68 -0.54 24.40
C SER A 161 -10.33 -0.36 22.92
N GLN A 162 -11.10 0.47 22.23
CA GLN A 162 -10.72 0.95 20.90
C GLN A 162 -9.35 1.67 20.99
N VAL A 163 -8.48 1.45 19.99
CA VAL A 163 -7.22 2.22 19.90
C VAL A 163 -7.58 3.68 19.65
N LYS A 164 -6.92 4.57 20.39
CA LYS A 164 -7.09 6.00 20.26
C LYS A 164 -5.78 6.64 19.84
N ILE A 165 -5.86 7.60 18.92
CA ILE A 165 -4.71 8.37 18.41
C ILE A 165 -5.06 9.87 18.40
N PRO A 166 -4.08 10.78 18.34
CA PRO A 166 -4.33 12.20 18.09
C PRO A 166 -5.11 12.40 16.78
N ALA A 167 -6.04 13.37 16.78
CA ALA A 167 -6.84 13.68 15.61
C ALA A 167 -6.00 14.11 14.40
N GLU A 168 -4.97 14.92 14.62
CA GLU A 168 -4.06 15.40 13.58
C GLU A 168 -3.33 14.23 12.89
N GLU A 169 -2.95 13.21 13.65
CA GLU A 169 -2.37 11.98 13.13
C GLU A 169 -3.35 11.22 12.23
N LEU A 170 -4.61 11.12 12.66
CA LEU A 170 -5.66 10.52 11.85
C LEU A 170 -5.88 11.30 10.55
N TYR A 171 -5.91 12.63 10.59
CA TYR A 171 -6.15 13.46 9.41
C TYR A 171 -5.05 13.31 8.36
N LEU A 172 -3.78 13.32 8.77
CA LEU A 172 -2.66 13.03 7.86
C LEU A 172 -2.76 11.60 7.30
N ALA A 173 -3.06 10.60 8.14
CA ALA A 173 -3.21 9.23 7.68
C ALA A 173 -4.36 9.06 6.67
N VAL A 174 -5.50 9.68 6.91
CA VAL A 174 -6.65 9.68 5.98
C VAL A 174 -6.26 10.36 4.66
N LEU A 175 -5.59 11.51 4.72
CA LEU A 175 -5.10 12.22 3.55
C LEU A 175 -4.18 11.33 2.72
N GLY A 176 -3.20 10.66 3.33
CA GLY A 176 -2.34 9.74 2.60
C GLY A 176 -3.09 8.54 2.05
N ALA A 177 -3.85 7.84 2.90
CA ALA A 177 -4.57 6.63 2.52
C ALA A 177 -5.51 6.84 1.33
N ILE A 178 -6.35 7.88 1.36
CA ILE A 178 -7.26 8.19 0.24
C ILE A 178 -6.46 8.34 -1.05
N ASN A 179 -5.28 8.93 -1.00
CA ASN A 179 -4.51 9.31 -2.17
C ASN A 179 -3.55 8.24 -2.70
N ILE A 180 -3.20 7.23 -1.90
CA ILE A 180 -2.18 6.24 -2.27
C ILE A 180 -2.66 4.79 -2.27
N SER A 181 -3.77 4.51 -1.58
CA SER A 181 -4.26 3.14 -1.47
C SER A 181 -5.14 2.71 -2.65
N VAL A 182 -4.99 1.45 -3.05
CA VAL A 182 -5.83 0.79 -4.05
C VAL A 182 -6.72 -0.22 -3.35
N TRP A 183 -8.03 -0.08 -3.54
CA TRP A 183 -9.04 -0.94 -2.92
C TRP A 183 -9.72 -1.82 -3.96
N LYS A 184 -9.84 -3.13 -3.68
CA LYS A 184 -10.60 -4.08 -4.49
C LYS A 184 -11.47 -4.97 -3.61
N GLY A 185 -12.75 -5.04 -3.93
CA GLY A 185 -13.74 -5.76 -3.14
C GLY A 185 -14.46 -6.86 -3.92
N SER A 186 -14.80 -7.93 -3.21
CA SER A 186 -15.83 -8.90 -3.58
C SER A 186 -17.01 -8.77 -2.60
N LYS A 187 -17.99 -9.69 -2.71
CA LYS A 187 -19.08 -9.80 -1.73
C LYS A 187 -18.58 -10.19 -0.34
N GLU A 188 -17.47 -10.91 -0.26
CA GLU A 188 -16.95 -11.50 0.98
C GLU A 188 -15.76 -10.72 1.54
N TYR A 189 -14.91 -10.16 0.68
CA TYR A 189 -13.64 -9.55 1.09
C TYR A 189 -13.44 -8.17 0.50
N VAL A 190 -12.60 -7.39 1.16
CA VAL A 190 -12.04 -6.13 0.64
C VAL A 190 -10.54 -6.16 0.90
N VAL A 191 -9.76 -5.90 -0.14
CA VAL A 191 -8.30 -5.77 -0.09
C VAL A 191 -7.95 -4.31 -0.25
N ALA A 192 -7.05 -3.82 0.59
CA ALA A 192 -6.37 -2.55 0.45
C ALA A 192 -4.88 -2.81 0.18
N VAL A 193 -4.30 -2.08 -0.75
CA VAL A 193 -2.87 -2.14 -1.11
C VAL A 193 -2.27 -0.75 -0.96
N TYR A 194 -1.13 -0.66 -0.28
CA TYR A 194 -0.35 0.55 -0.06
C TYR A 194 1.08 0.34 -0.61
N PRO A 195 1.57 1.19 -1.53
CA PRO A 195 2.94 1.08 -2.04
C PRO A 195 3.96 1.52 -0.98
N LEU A 196 4.97 0.71 -0.72
CA LEU A 196 6.07 1.05 0.18
C LEU A 196 7.14 1.87 -0.55
N PRO A 197 7.45 3.09 -0.10
CA PRO A 197 8.36 3.96 -0.83
C PRO A 197 9.83 3.59 -0.61
N LEU A 198 10.61 3.49 -1.69
CA LEU A 198 12.07 3.44 -1.63
C LEU A 198 12.68 4.82 -1.82
N ASP A 199 12.35 5.46 -2.93
CA ASP A 199 12.77 6.83 -3.26
C ASP A 199 11.74 7.46 -4.21
N THR A 200 10.50 7.53 -3.74
CA THR A 200 9.34 7.80 -4.59
C THR A 200 8.98 9.27 -4.57
N ARG A 201 8.82 9.89 -5.74
CA ARG A 201 8.18 11.21 -5.78
C ARG A 201 6.71 11.05 -5.43
N VAL A 202 6.19 11.93 -4.58
CA VAL A 202 4.78 11.90 -4.18
C VAL A 202 3.86 12.00 -5.39
N GLU A 203 4.24 12.75 -6.43
CA GLU A 203 3.48 12.86 -7.69
C GLU A 203 3.37 11.55 -8.48
N ASP A 204 4.41 10.70 -8.45
CA ASP A 204 4.43 9.44 -9.21
C ASP A 204 3.39 8.46 -8.65
N ILE A 205 3.24 8.40 -7.32
CA ILE A 205 2.24 7.54 -6.68
C ILE A 205 0.82 7.87 -7.11
N TYR A 206 0.51 9.16 -7.34
CA TYR A 206 -0.81 9.55 -7.83
C TYR A 206 -1.09 9.01 -9.23
N ALA A 207 -0.11 9.13 -10.13
CA ALA A 207 -0.23 8.61 -11.48
C ALA A 207 -0.39 7.08 -11.45
N ILE A 208 0.44 6.39 -10.67
CA ILE A 208 0.38 4.93 -10.50
C ILE A 208 -0.98 4.51 -9.94
N LYS A 209 -1.48 5.14 -8.86
CA LYS A 209 -2.78 4.82 -8.27
C LYS A 209 -3.89 4.93 -9.31
N HIS A 210 -3.93 6.02 -10.07
CA HIS A 210 -4.98 6.23 -11.08
C HIS A 210 -4.97 5.10 -12.12
N ARG A 211 -3.80 4.79 -12.68
CA ARG A 211 -3.64 3.73 -13.68
C ARG A 211 -3.95 2.35 -13.12
N LEU A 212 -3.58 2.06 -11.87
CA LEU A 212 -3.94 0.81 -11.18
C LEU A 212 -5.45 0.71 -10.94
N LYS A 213 -6.12 1.82 -10.61
CA LYS A 213 -7.58 1.85 -10.41
C LYS A 213 -8.30 1.46 -11.70
N GLU A 214 -7.84 1.97 -12.84
CA GLU A 214 -8.39 1.71 -14.18
C GLU A 214 -8.06 0.31 -14.71
N SER A 215 -6.82 -0.15 -14.53
CA SER A 215 -6.32 -1.39 -15.11
C SER A 215 -6.70 -2.64 -14.30
N VAL A 216 -6.72 -2.56 -12.96
CA VAL A 216 -7.14 -3.67 -12.10
C VAL A 216 -8.65 -3.61 -11.87
N LYS A 217 -9.43 -4.17 -12.78
CA LYS A 217 -10.88 -4.31 -12.58
C LYS A 217 -11.19 -5.36 -11.49
N GLY A 218 -11.99 -4.97 -10.49
CA GLY A 218 -12.58 -5.86 -9.48
C GLY A 218 -11.60 -6.69 -8.64
N PHE A 219 -12.17 -7.64 -7.90
CA PHE A 219 -11.45 -8.63 -7.07
C PHE A 219 -11.27 -9.94 -7.86
N HIS A 220 -10.09 -10.55 -7.77
CA HIS A 220 -9.79 -11.79 -8.48
C HIS A 220 -10.54 -12.97 -7.84
N ARG A 221 -11.23 -13.78 -8.66
CA ARG A 221 -12.04 -14.92 -8.19
C ARG A 221 -11.28 -15.93 -7.32
N ALA A 222 -10.01 -16.19 -7.62
CA ALA A 222 -9.13 -17.06 -6.84
C ALA A 222 -8.83 -16.56 -5.41
N GLY A 223 -9.17 -15.32 -5.06
CA GLY A 223 -9.04 -14.79 -3.70
C GLY A 223 -8.23 -13.49 -3.61
N TYR A 224 -8.04 -13.05 -2.36
CA TYR A 224 -7.35 -11.80 -2.07
C TYR A 224 -5.88 -11.85 -2.53
N PHE A 225 -5.22 -12.99 -2.35
CA PHE A 225 -3.79 -13.11 -2.67
C PHE A 225 -3.52 -12.95 -4.17
N SER A 226 -4.34 -13.57 -5.03
CA SER A 226 -4.28 -13.33 -6.48
C SER A 226 -4.70 -11.92 -6.89
N THR A 227 -5.53 -11.26 -6.08
CA THR A 227 -5.83 -9.84 -6.29
C THR A 227 -4.60 -8.98 -6.02
N VAL A 228 -3.86 -9.26 -4.94
CA VAL A 228 -2.62 -8.54 -4.60
C VAL A 228 -1.54 -8.80 -5.65
N ALA A 229 -1.30 -10.05 -6.05
CA ALA A 229 -0.33 -10.38 -7.10
C ALA A 229 -0.66 -9.70 -8.43
N ARG A 230 -1.94 -9.63 -8.80
CA ARG A 230 -2.40 -8.90 -9.99
C ARG A 230 -2.16 -7.40 -9.90
N ILE A 231 -2.29 -6.80 -8.72
CA ILE A 231 -1.92 -5.39 -8.49
C ILE A 231 -0.40 -5.24 -8.60
N ALA A 232 0.37 -6.16 -8.01
CA ALA A 232 1.84 -6.14 -8.01
C ALA A 232 2.45 -6.14 -9.41
N VAL A 233 2.06 -7.11 -10.27
CA VAL A 233 2.59 -7.19 -11.64
C VAL A 233 2.29 -5.92 -12.43
N ARG A 234 1.10 -5.33 -12.26
CA ARG A 234 0.75 -4.07 -12.93
C ARG A 234 1.49 -2.88 -12.36
N LEU A 235 1.67 -2.83 -11.04
CA LEU A 235 2.36 -1.73 -10.39
C LEU A 235 3.79 -1.59 -10.93
N VAL A 236 4.52 -2.70 -11.03
CA VAL A 236 5.90 -2.69 -11.55
C VAL A 236 5.95 -2.26 -13.02
N LYS A 237 4.97 -2.69 -13.84
CA LYS A 237 4.84 -2.16 -15.20
C LYS A 237 4.61 -0.65 -15.22
N GLU A 238 3.67 -0.14 -14.42
CA GLU A 238 3.40 1.30 -14.37
C GLU A 238 4.60 2.11 -13.85
N GLU A 239 5.38 1.55 -12.93
CA GLU A 239 6.62 2.15 -12.47
C GLU A 239 7.66 2.25 -13.59
N LYS A 240 7.86 1.17 -14.36
CA LYS A 240 8.73 1.18 -15.54
C LYS A 240 8.28 2.20 -16.58
N GLU A 241 6.97 2.30 -16.82
CA GLU A 241 6.38 3.26 -17.75
C GLU A 241 6.70 4.72 -17.39
N LEU A 242 6.71 5.06 -16.09
CA LEU A 242 7.08 6.39 -15.61
C LEU A 242 8.57 6.72 -15.82
N MET A 243 9.40 5.70 -15.98
CA MET A 243 10.85 5.80 -16.18
C MET A 243 11.27 5.73 -17.65
N ARG A 244 10.31 5.68 -18.60
CA ARG A 244 10.59 5.63 -20.05
C ARG A 244 11.52 6.78 -20.47
N GLY A 245 12.72 6.41 -20.94
CA GLY A 245 13.77 7.34 -21.36
C GLY A 245 15.05 7.31 -20.51
N GLY A 246 15.10 6.51 -19.45
CA GLY A 246 16.30 6.28 -18.63
C GLY A 246 16.44 4.82 -18.16
N SER A 247 17.48 4.55 -17.37
CA SER A 247 17.65 3.25 -16.70
C SER A 247 16.54 3.05 -15.66
N PHE A 248 15.95 1.86 -15.63
CA PHE A 248 14.97 1.51 -14.62
C PHE A 248 15.61 1.57 -13.22
N LEU A 249 14.91 2.21 -12.29
CA LEU A 249 15.30 2.31 -10.88
C LEU A 249 14.02 2.19 -10.05
N PRO A 250 13.84 1.11 -9.27
CA PRO A 250 12.66 0.91 -8.46
C PRO A 250 12.39 2.10 -7.54
N LYS A 251 11.14 2.54 -7.50
CA LYS A 251 10.63 3.63 -6.66
C LYS A 251 9.81 3.09 -5.51
N ILE A 252 9.20 1.92 -5.66
CA ILE A 252 8.36 1.24 -4.69
C ILE A 252 9.04 -0.09 -4.35
N GLY A 253 9.31 -0.37 -3.08
CA GLY A 253 10.04 -1.59 -2.69
C GLY A 253 9.13 -2.80 -2.46
N GLY A 254 7.85 -2.56 -2.24
CA GLY A 254 6.89 -3.59 -1.87
C GLY A 254 5.47 -3.07 -1.82
N ILE A 255 4.53 -3.98 -1.60
CA ILE A 255 3.13 -3.67 -1.33
C ILE A 255 2.79 -4.12 0.09
N LEU A 256 2.38 -3.18 0.94
CA LEU A 256 1.70 -3.50 2.17
C LEU A 256 0.22 -3.74 1.86
N TYR A 257 -0.30 -4.94 2.11
CA TYR A 257 -1.69 -5.29 1.82
C TYR A 257 -2.46 -5.68 3.08
N GLY A 258 -3.71 -5.22 3.15
CA GLY A 258 -4.64 -5.53 4.22
C GLY A 258 -5.94 -6.11 3.67
N VAL A 259 -6.48 -7.12 4.33
CA VAL A 259 -7.72 -7.79 3.95
C VAL A 259 -8.73 -7.69 5.07
N MET A 260 -9.94 -7.24 4.74
CA MET A 260 -11.10 -7.26 5.61
C MET A 260 -12.17 -8.19 5.04
N MET A 261 -12.87 -8.91 5.92
CA MET A 261 -14.04 -9.71 5.59
C MET A 261 -15.30 -8.87 5.81
N ARG A 262 -16.22 -8.88 4.83
CA ARG A 262 -17.52 -8.21 4.92
C ARG A 262 -18.46 -9.06 5.78
N THR A 263 -18.68 -8.66 7.04
CA THR A 263 -19.62 -9.33 7.96
C THR A 263 -20.66 -8.36 8.47
N GLY A 264 -21.95 -8.59 8.17
CA GLY A 264 -23.03 -7.69 8.61
C GLY A 264 -22.82 -6.25 8.13
N ASN A 265 -22.96 -5.27 9.04
CA ASN A 265 -22.94 -3.84 8.71
C ASN A 265 -21.53 -3.21 8.61
N GLN A 266 -20.47 -3.85 9.14
CA GLN A 266 -19.11 -3.31 9.14
C GLN A 266 -18.09 -4.39 8.78
N PRO A 267 -17.14 -4.13 7.85
CA PRO A 267 -16.04 -5.04 7.58
C PRO A 267 -15.19 -5.29 8.83
N LYS A 268 -14.67 -6.51 8.98
CA LYS A 268 -13.77 -6.90 10.06
C LYS A 268 -12.40 -7.28 9.49
N PRO A 269 -11.30 -6.92 10.16
CA PRO A 269 -9.98 -7.39 9.75
C PRO A 269 -9.89 -8.90 9.66
N PHE A 270 -9.22 -9.39 8.61
CA PHE A 270 -9.04 -10.80 8.31
C PHE A 270 -7.55 -11.18 8.29
N THR A 271 -6.75 -10.52 7.45
CA THR A 271 -5.28 -10.73 7.41
C THR A 271 -4.57 -9.51 6.85
N SER A 272 -3.26 -9.42 7.03
CA SER A 272 -2.39 -8.41 6.42
C SER A 272 -1.03 -9.02 6.11
N GLY A 273 -0.30 -8.43 5.17
CA GLY A 273 1.05 -8.87 4.87
C GLY A 273 1.81 -7.90 3.99
N LEU A 274 3.07 -8.24 3.78
CA LEU A 274 3.95 -7.61 2.81
C LEU A 274 4.01 -8.50 1.56
N PHE A 275 3.85 -7.90 0.39
CA PHE A 275 4.08 -8.54 -0.89
C PHE A 275 5.36 -7.95 -1.49
N PRO A 276 6.46 -8.71 -1.61
CA PRO A 276 7.72 -8.22 -2.14
C PRO A 276 7.61 -7.95 -3.64
N LEU A 277 8.40 -6.99 -4.14
CA LEU A 277 8.45 -6.66 -5.56
C LEU A 277 9.82 -6.92 -6.19
N ASP A 278 10.84 -7.28 -5.42
CA ASP A 278 12.24 -7.44 -5.88
C ASP A 278 12.35 -8.39 -7.09
N PHE A 279 11.65 -9.51 -7.05
CA PHE A 279 11.60 -10.46 -8.16
C PHE A 279 10.97 -9.87 -9.43
N LEU A 280 9.91 -9.08 -9.29
CA LEU A 280 9.29 -8.42 -10.44
C LEU A 280 10.19 -7.30 -10.97
N HIS A 281 10.86 -6.56 -10.10
CA HIS A 281 11.81 -5.52 -10.48
C HIS A 281 12.98 -6.06 -11.29
N SER A 282 13.56 -7.20 -10.89
CA SER A 282 14.67 -7.79 -11.64
C SER A 282 14.27 -8.26 -13.03
N LEU A 283 13.04 -8.75 -13.19
CA LEU A 283 12.53 -9.19 -14.50
C LEU A 283 12.22 -8.04 -15.43
N VAL A 284 11.70 -6.91 -14.95
CA VAL A 284 11.43 -5.76 -15.83
C VAL A 284 12.68 -5.04 -16.29
N GLU A 285 13.88 -5.44 -15.90
CA GLU A 285 15.13 -4.88 -16.44
C GLU A 285 15.45 -5.38 -17.85
N THR A 286 14.88 -6.53 -18.25
CA THR A 286 15.15 -7.18 -19.54
C THR A 286 13.88 -7.30 -20.38
N LEU A 287 14.03 -7.42 -21.71
CA LEU A 287 12.89 -7.60 -22.61
C LEU A 287 12.21 -8.95 -22.35
N GLU A 288 13.01 -9.99 -22.16
CA GLU A 288 12.57 -11.36 -21.93
C GLU A 288 11.80 -11.49 -20.60
N GLY A 289 12.23 -10.78 -19.56
CA GLY A 289 11.52 -10.74 -18.29
C GLY A 289 10.22 -9.92 -18.35
N GLU A 290 10.19 -8.84 -19.15
CA GLU A 290 8.95 -8.11 -19.45
C GLU A 290 7.91 -8.99 -20.16
N GLU A 291 8.33 -9.78 -21.14
CA GLU A 291 7.44 -10.73 -21.84
C GLU A 291 6.82 -11.76 -20.87
N ALA A 292 7.60 -12.23 -19.89
CA ALA A 292 7.11 -13.11 -18.85
C ALA A 292 6.04 -12.42 -17.98
N ILE A 293 6.29 -11.18 -17.57
CA ILE A 293 5.34 -10.36 -16.78
C ILE A 293 4.07 -10.04 -17.57
N ASP A 294 4.20 -9.80 -18.88
CA ASP A 294 3.05 -9.59 -19.77
C ASP A 294 2.15 -10.80 -19.83
N LYS A 295 2.75 -11.99 -19.96
CA LYS A 295 2.00 -13.25 -19.92
C LYS A 295 1.37 -13.49 -18.55
N TRP A 296 2.04 -13.16 -17.45
CA TRP A 296 1.44 -13.24 -16.10
C TRP A 296 0.28 -12.28 -15.91
N THR A 297 0.40 -11.07 -16.44
CA THR A 297 -0.69 -10.09 -16.44
C THR A 297 -1.89 -10.63 -17.21
N GLU A 298 -1.66 -11.18 -18.40
CA GLU A 298 -2.70 -11.80 -19.23
C GLU A 298 -3.41 -12.94 -18.48
N ILE A 299 -2.64 -13.86 -17.89
CA ILE A 299 -3.18 -15.00 -17.13
C ILE A 299 -4.06 -14.47 -15.99
N LEU A 300 -3.52 -13.62 -15.12
CA LEU A 300 -4.25 -13.11 -13.96
C LEU A 300 -5.51 -12.33 -14.35
N ASP A 301 -5.49 -11.56 -15.44
CA ASP A 301 -6.68 -10.84 -15.91
C ASP A 301 -7.73 -11.80 -16.47
N ARG A 302 -7.35 -12.71 -17.35
CA ARG A 302 -8.30 -13.62 -18.02
C ARG A 302 -8.90 -14.61 -17.03
N THR A 303 -8.16 -15.04 -16.01
CA THR A 303 -8.67 -15.94 -14.96
C THR A 303 -9.45 -15.21 -13.87
N SER A 304 -9.46 -13.87 -13.86
CA SER A 304 -10.07 -13.08 -12.77
C SER A 304 -11.56 -13.37 -12.55
N TYR A 305 -12.29 -13.74 -13.60
CA TYR A 305 -13.75 -13.92 -13.56
C TYR A 305 -14.22 -15.31 -13.99
N ILE A 306 -13.32 -16.18 -14.41
CA ILE A 306 -13.64 -17.47 -15.01
C ILE A 306 -13.40 -18.58 -14.00
N LYS A 307 -14.43 -19.40 -13.78
CA LYS A 307 -14.36 -20.55 -12.87
C LYS A 307 -13.50 -21.67 -13.48
N GLY A 308 -12.74 -22.37 -12.63
CA GLY A 308 -11.92 -23.52 -13.01
C GLY A 308 -10.44 -23.21 -13.26
N TYR A 309 -10.02 -21.96 -13.05
CA TYR A 309 -8.63 -21.49 -13.22
C TYR A 309 -8.05 -20.91 -11.93
N GLU A 310 -8.75 -21.08 -10.80
CA GLU A 310 -8.32 -20.56 -9.51
C GLU A 310 -6.99 -21.17 -9.05
N ASP A 311 -6.70 -22.43 -9.43
CA ASP A 311 -5.45 -23.13 -9.09
C ASP A 311 -4.23 -22.53 -9.80
N ILE A 312 -4.32 -22.27 -11.12
CA ILE A 312 -3.26 -21.63 -11.91
C ILE A 312 -3.00 -20.21 -11.40
N ALA A 313 -4.07 -19.43 -11.18
CA ALA A 313 -3.93 -18.07 -10.68
C ALA A 313 -3.28 -18.04 -9.30
N MET A 314 -3.70 -18.93 -8.39
CA MET A 314 -3.11 -19.01 -7.04
C MET A 314 -1.65 -19.48 -7.09
N ALA A 315 -1.32 -20.48 -7.91
CA ALA A 315 0.05 -20.96 -8.05
C ALA A 315 0.98 -19.88 -8.62
N LEU A 316 0.52 -19.15 -9.66
CA LEU A 316 1.25 -18.00 -10.19
C LEU A 316 1.44 -16.92 -9.13
N SER A 317 0.39 -16.61 -8.35
CA SER A 317 0.47 -15.61 -7.29
C SER A 317 1.48 -15.97 -6.21
N LYS A 318 1.55 -17.25 -5.83
CA LYS A 318 2.56 -17.78 -4.89
C LYS A 318 3.96 -17.69 -5.46
N PHE A 319 4.13 -18.08 -6.72
CA PHE A 319 5.41 -17.98 -7.39
C PHE A 319 5.94 -16.55 -7.47
N ILE A 320 5.08 -15.59 -7.81
CA ILE A 320 5.48 -14.17 -7.85
C ILE A 320 5.88 -13.66 -6.46
N ALA A 321 5.15 -14.06 -5.41
CA ALA A 321 5.43 -13.63 -4.04
C ALA A 321 6.68 -14.29 -3.44
N GLU A 322 6.92 -15.55 -3.80
CA GLU A 322 7.97 -16.42 -3.28
C GLU A 322 8.58 -17.18 -4.47
N PRO A 323 9.59 -16.62 -5.16
CA PRO A 323 10.14 -17.16 -6.40
C PRO A 323 11.08 -18.34 -6.14
N THR A 324 10.60 -19.38 -5.48
CA THR A 324 11.34 -20.62 -5.24
C THR A 324 11.16 -21.59 -6.41
N LEU A 325 12.12 -22.50 -6.57
CA LEU A 325 12.06 -23.53 -7.60
C LEU A 325 10.80 -24.41 -7.48
N GLU A 326 10.36 -24.71 -6.26
CA GLU A 326 9.13 -25.45 -5.99
C GLU A 326 7.88 -24.70 -6.47
N ASN A 327 7.78 -23.41 -6.17
CA ASN A 327 6.64 -22.58 -6.59
C ASN A 327 6.65 -22.39 -8.12
N TYR A 328 7.83 -22.21 -8.73
CA TYR A 328 7.99 -22.15 -10.17
C TYR A 328 7.48 -23.45 -10.85
N TYR A 329 7.95 -24.62 -10.41
CA TYR A 329 7.51 -25.89 -10.96
C TYR A 329 6.01 -26.12 -10.76
N SER A 330 5.48 -25.77 -9.60
CA SER A 330 4.05 -25.86 -9.31
C SER A 330 3.23 -25.02 -10.29
N TYR A 331 3.64 -23.78 -10.55
CA TYR A 331 3.01 -22.91 -11.53
C TYR A 331 3.13 -23.46 -12.96
N ILE A 332 4.35 -23.72 -13.44
CA ILE A 332 4.61 -24.14 -14.83
C ILE A 332 3.90 -25.45 -15.16
N ARG A 333 3.85 -26.40 -14.22
CA ARG A 333 3.11 -27.66 -14.41
C ARG A 333 1.63 -27.40 -14.64
N LEU A 334 1.02 -26.48 -13.88
CA LEU A 334 -0.38 -26.13 -14.03
C LEU A 334 -0.65 -25.37 -15.34
N HIS A 335 0.23 -24.44 -15.71
CA HIS A 335 0.21 -23.74 -16.99
C HIS A 335 0.27 -24.72 -18.17
N LEU A 336 1.28 -25.60 -18.21
CA LEU A 336 1.44 -26.58 -19.26
C LEU A 336 0.24 -27.54 -19.35
N ARG A 337 -0.23 -28.04 -18.21
CA ARG A 337 -1.44 -28.89 -18.16
C ARG A 337 -2.65 -28.16 -18.74
N ASN A 338 -2.77 -26.86 -18.50
CA ASN A 338 -3.81 -26.04 -19.09
C ASN A 338 -3.65 -25.90 -20.61
N GLU A 339 -2.44 -25.58 -21.08
CA GLU A 339 -2.16 -25.45 -22.51
C GLU A 339 -2.35 -26.77 -23.29
N LEU A 340 -2.24 -27.93 -22.65
CA LEU A 340 -2.48 -29.24 -23.29
C LEU A 340 -3.95 -29.68 -23.31
N ARG A 341 -4.85 -29.09 -22.51
CA ARG A 341 -6.27 -29.49 -22.45
C ARG A 341 -7.07 -28.95 -23.64
N SER A 342 -7.81 -29.79 -24.36
CA SER A 342 -8.50 -29.36 -25.61
C SER A 342 -9.55 -28.24 -25.42
N ASN A 343 -10.23 -28.19 -24.26
CA ASN A 343 -11.34 -27.26 -23.98
C ASN A 343 -10.99 -26.19 -22.94
N SER A 344 -9.71 -25.81 -22.83
CA SER A 344 -9.26 -24.73 -21.93
C SER A 344 -8.97 -23.44 -22.69
N ILE A 345 -8.98 -22.35 -21.94
CA ILE A 345 -8.46 -21.06 -22.39
C ILE A 345 -6.95 -21.21 -22.61
N LYS A 346 -6.47 -20.82 -23.79
CA LYS A 346 -5.04 -20.81 -24.12
C LYS A 346 -4.44 -19.46 -23.82
N PHE A 347 -3.37 -19.47 -23.03
CA PHE A 347 -2.53 -18.31 -22.75
C PHE A 347 -1.27 -18.30 -23.64
N GLY A 348 -1.00 -19.42 -24.33
CA GLY A 348 0.18 -19.56 -25.19
C GLY A 348 1.39 -20.07 -24.43
N SER A 349 2.37 -20.56 -25.19
CA SER A 349 3.64 -21.04 -24.65
C SER A 349 4.56 -19.87 -24.31
N TYR A 350 5.48 -20.08 -23.38
CA TYR A 350 6.58 -19.15 -23.15
C TYR A 350 7.68 -19.39 -24.16
N ASP A 351 8.37 -18.33 -24.55
CA ASP A 351 9.63 -18.45 -25.25
C ASP A 351 10.72 -18.95 -24.30
N ALA A 352 11.70 -19.68 -24.85
CA ALA A 352 12.75 -20.30 -24.06
C ALA A 352 13.56 -19.24 -23.30
N ASP A 353 13.82 -18.10 -23.93
CA ASP A 353 14.60 -17.02 -23.34
C ASP A 353 13.87 -16.36 -22.17
N SER A 354 12.55 -16.12 -22.26
CA SER A 354 11.76 -15.62 -21.14
C SER A 354 11.72 -16.60 -19.96
N LEU A 355 11.66 -17.91 -20.21
CA LEU A 355 11.73 -18.92 -19.13
C LEU A 355 13.10 -18.96 -18.47
N LEU A 356 14.18 -18.86 -19.26
CA LEU A 356 15.54 -18.82 -18.73
C LEU A 356 15.75 -17.56 -17.89
N GLU A 357 15.22 -16.43 -18.33
CA GLU A 357 15.30 -15.18 -17.58
C GLU A 357 14.56 -15.25 -16.25
N VAL A 358 13.35 -15.82 -16.24
CA VAL A 358 12.63 -16.13 -15.00
C VAL A 358 13.47 -17.01 -14.09
N LEU A 359 14.03 -18.11 -14.60
CA LEU A 359 14.82 -19.07 -13.82
C LEU A 359 16.10 -18.50 -13.21
N LYS A 360 16.77 -17.54 -13.86
CA LYS A 360 17.95 -16.85 -13.29
C LYS A 360 17.63 -16.14 -11.96
N ASN A 361 16.38 -15.75 -11.79
CA ASN A 361 15.89 -14.98 -10.65
C ASN A 361 15.12 -15.86 -9.64
N VAL A 362 15.15 -17.19 -9.80
CA VAL A 362 14.51 -18.14 -8.90
C VAL A 362 15.48 -18.63 -7.84
N GLU A 363 15.05 -18.64 -6.58
CA GLU A 363 15.83 -19.17 -5.46
C GLU A 363 15.85 -20.70 -5.48
N VAL A 364 17.08 -21.26 -5.44
CA VAL A 364 17.31 -22.69 -5.23
C VAL A 364 17.43 -22.92 -3.73
N SER A 365 16.35 -23.44 -3.14
CA SER A 365 16.28 -23.83 -1.72
C SER A 365 17.10 -25.07 -1.41
#